data_AF-A0A7C3UP44-F1
#
_entry.id   AF-A0A7C3UP44-F1
#
_cell.length_a   1.000
_cell.length_b   1.000
_cell.length_c   1.000
_cell.angle_alpha   90.00
_cell.angle_beta   90.00
_cell.angle_gamma   90.00
#
_symmetry.space_group_name_H-M   'P 1'
#
loop_
_entity.id
_entity.type
_entity.pdbx_description
1 polymer ?
#
loop_
_entity_poly.entity_id
_entity_poly.type
_entity_poly.pdbx_seq_one_letter_code
_entity_poly.pdbx_strand_id
1 'polypeptide(L)'
;MIKIVDTTLRDAHQSLWATRMKTEEMLPILEKLDEVGYYSLEVWGGATFDVAIRYLNDDPWERLSLIKAKVKKTNLQMLLRGQNIVGYRNYPDDLLEAFIEKASERGITIFRIFDALNDIRNLAKAIEFVKKKGKHAQGTICYTISPVHTIDYYLALAKEEVNCGIDSLCIKDMAGIISPTVAYNLIKALKSEISIPVNLHSHSSSGMVVASYLKAMEAGVDMIDTCHFPLSFGTSQPAIETILALLEETPYYPELNRSMIREISQYLENLRKEKGIVYDKMVDDAVLTHQIPGGMMSNLIAQLKEMRAEDKLPEVLAEVPKVRKDLGYPPLVTPTSQIVGVQAVFNVTKGSRYKVVPKEVKDYVKGLYGKPPAPIKEEIRRKVLGDEIPINCRPADLLEPILPKVRKELNQELVEKEEDYITYALFPEIALKFFERRKNPPKEEAVKEEKGNKEKISLLKEIFELAEKFNITSLEWQYEGNVIRITRGGISPVPTVNPPPATESQTKVQKSPEVIPTPPPSVKEEKKEVKEGTKEYEEIKSPMVGTFYSRPKPDAPPLVKKGEIVEPGQVLCLIEAMKLMNEIEAEKRGKIVDILVKDGQPVEFGQTLFLFEPL
;
A
#
# COMPACT_ATOMS: atom_id res chain seq x y z
N MET A 1 7.03 18.14 -29.32
CA MET A 1 7.49 16.91 -28.63
C MET A 1 7.20 17.01 -27.15
N ILE A 2 6.57 15.99 -26.57
CA ILE A 2 6.34 15.82 -25.13
C ILE A 2 7.59 15.24 -24.47
N LYS A 3 7.78 15.46 -23.15
CA LYS A 3 8.77 14.72 -22.37
C LYS A 3 8.11 13.53 -21.67
N ILE A 4 8.80 12.39 -21.64
CA ILE A 4 8.31 11.18 -20.99
C ILE A 4 9.10 10.90 -19.71
N VAL A 5 8.38 10.70 -18.61
CA VAL A 5 8.86 10.10 -17.37
C VAL A 5 8.50 8.61 -17.40
N ASP A 6 9.49 7.73 -17.20
CA ASP A 6 9.21 6.31 -16.96
C ASP A 6 8.96 6.05 -15.47
N THR A 7 7.91 5.30 -15.13
CA THR A 7 7.60 4.87 -13.75
C THR A 7 7.83 3.37 -13.51
N THR A 8 8.40 2.65 -14.49
CA THR A 8 8.46 1.18 -14.50
C THR A 8 9.18 0.61 -13.28
N LEU A 9 10.26 1.27 -12.83
CA LEU A 9 11.05 0.85 -11.66
C LEU A 9 10.52 1.39 -10.31
N ARG A 10 9.42 2.14 -10.29
CA ARG A 10 8.80 2.69 -9.07
C ARG A 10 7.27 2.51 -9.03
N ASP A 11 6.48 3.42 -9.60
CA ASP A 11 5.02 3.41 -9.41
C ASP A 11 4.33 2.21 -10.11
N ALA A 12 4.89 1.70 -11.21
CA ALA A 12 4.26 0.63 -11.98
C ALA A 12 4.25 -0.71 -11.22
N HIS A 13 5.42 -1.18 -10.76
CA HIS A 13 5.49 -2.40 -9.93
C HIS A 13 4.94 -2.17 -8.51
N GLN A 14 4.94 -0.93 -8.00
CA GLN A 14 4.20 -0.56 -6.78
C GLN A 14 2.69 -0.81 -6.95
N SER A 15 2.13 -0.48 -8.12
CA SER A 15 0.69 -0.56 -8.41
C SER A 15 0.19 -1.96 -8.76
N LEU A 16 0.98 -2.75 -9.50
CA LEU A 16 0.57 -4.07 -10.01
C LEU A 16 1.25 -5.26 -9.31
N TRP A 17 2.50 -5.12 -8.88
CA TRP A 17 3.32 -6.22 -8.33
C TRP A 17 3.56 -6.04 -6.80
N ALA A 18 2.69 -5.29 -6.12
CA ALA A 18 2.80 -4.96 -4.69
C ALA A 18 4.19 -4.41 -4.27
N THR A 19 4.87 -3.67 -5.16
CA THR A 19 6.23 -3.14 -5.00
C THR A 19 7.33 -4.22 -4.91
N ARG A 20 7.07 -5.46 -5.36
CA ARG A 20 7.95 -6.63 -5.17
C ARG A 20 8.99 -6.87 -6.27
N MET A 21 9.28 -5.88 -7.13
CA MET A 21 10.43 -5.97 -8.03
C MET A 21 11.73 -5.80 -7.22
N LYS A 22 12.61 -6.81 -7.27
CA LYS A 22 13.91 -6.82 -6.58
C LYS A 22 14.96 -6.01 -7.33
N THR A 23 16.05 -5.65 -6.65
CA THR A 23 17.21 -4.98 -7.26
C THR A 23 17.82 -5.83 -8.37
N GLU A 24 18.03 -7.14 -8.14
CA GLU A 24 18.60 -8.08 -9.12
C GLU A 24 17.80 -8.15 -10.43
N GLU A 25 16.48 -7.94 -10.36
CA GLU A 25 15.54 -7.96 -11.49
C GLU A 25 15.56 -6.64 -12.29
N MET A 26 16.09 -5.56 -11.70
CA MET A 26 16.26 -4.27 -12.38
C MET A 26 17.57 -4.21 -13.18
N LEU A 27 18.65 -4.79 -12.65
CA LEU A 27 20.01 -4.69 -13.20
C LEU A 27 20.19 -5.05 -14.71
N PRO A 28 19.44 -5.99 -15.30
CA PRO A 28 19.59 -6.36 -16.71
C PRO A 28 19.08 -5.32 -17.73
N ILE A 29 18.21 -4.39 -17.31
CA ILE A 29 17.56 -3.42 -18.20
C ILE A 29 18.01 -1.96 -17.99
N LEU A 30 18.76 -1.66 -16.92
CA LEU A 30 19.17 -0.28 -16.58
C LEU A 30 19.93 0.45 -17.70
N GLU A 31 20.88 -0.23 -18.35
CA GLU A 31 21.64 0.36 -19.47
C GLU A 31 20.75 0.64 -20.68
N LYS A 32 19.77 -0.25 -20.97
CA LYS A 32 18.81 -0.01 -22.05
C LYS A 32 17.89 1.16 -21.74
N LEU A 33 17.42 1.28 -20.49
CA LEU A 33 16.57 2.38 -20.02
C LEU A 33 17.26 3.75 -20.16
N ASP A 34 18.57 3.83 -19.88
CA ASP A 34 19.40 5.03 -20.05
C ASP A 34 19.59 5.42 -21.54
N GLU A 35 19.42 4.46 -22.46
CA GLU A 35 19.52 4.63 -23.91
C GLU A 35 18.15 4.82 -24.62
N VAL A 36 17.03 4.87 -23.90
CA VAL A 36 15.70 5.12 -24.49
C VAL A 36 15.51 6.59 -24.91
N GLY A 37 16.08 7.53 -24.15
CA GLY A 37 15.85 8.98 -24.32
C GLY A 37 14.78 9.57 -23.39
N TYR A 38 14.37 8.85 -22.33
CA TYR A 38 13.46 9.38 -21.31
C TYR A 38 14.01 10.63 -20.62
N TYR A 39 13.12 11.55 -20.22
CA TYR A 39 13.50 12.76 -19.47
C TYR A 39 13.96 12.42 -18.04
N SER A 40 13.26 11.49 -17.39
CA SER A 40 13.64 10.89 -16.12
C SER A 40 13.15 9.45 -16.00
N LEU A 41 13.88 8.64 -15.23
CA LEU A 41 13.40 7.38 -14.69
C LEU A 41 12.98 7.64 -13.25
N GLU A 42 11.72 7.39 -12.89
CA GLU A 42 11.29 7.34 -11.51
C GLU A 42 11.61 5.94 -10.95
N VAL A 43 12.56 5.88 -10.02
CA VAL A 43 13.19 4.62 -9.56
C VAL A 43 13.14 4.43 -8.04
N TRP A 44 12.69 5.44 -7.30
CA TRP A 44 12.88 5.48 -5.84
C TRP A 44 11.79 6.24 -5.08
N GLY A 45 11.78 6.09 -3.76
CA GLY A 45 10.75 6.67 -2.89
C GLY A 45 9.39 5.96 -3.02
N GLY A 46 8.32 6.64 -2.61
CA GLY A 46 7.01 5.99 -2.47
C GLY A 46 7.10 4.80 -1.50
N ALA A 47 6.58 3.63 -1.89
CA ALA A 47 6.62 2.42 -1.07
C ALA A 47 7.92 1.60 -1.19
N THR A 48 8.82 1.91 -2.15
CA THR A 48 9.96 1.01 -2.45
C THR A 48 10.94 0.88 -1.29
N PHE A 49 11.10 1.95 -0.49
CA PHE A 49 12.05 1.99 0.62
C PHE A 49 11.69 1.01 1.75
N ASP A 50 10.47 1.09 2.30
CA ASP A 50 9.97 0.16 3.32
C ASP A 50 9.83 -1.27 2.75
N VAL A 51 9.35 -1.44 1.51
CA VAL A 51 9.18 -2.79 0.94
C VAL A 51 10.51 -3.50 0.71
N ALA A 52 11.58 -2.78 0.34
CA ALA A 52 12.92 -3.34 0.18
C ALA A 52 13.41 -3.99 1.49
N ILE A 53 13.45 -3.23 2.59
CA ILE A 53 13.92 -3.71 3.90
C ILE A 53 12.95 -4.69 4.57
N ARG A 54 11.63 -4.50 4.42
CA ARG A 54 10.60 -5.30 5.13
C ARG A 54 10.36 -6.67 4.48
N TYR A 55 10.37 -6.74 3.14
CA TYR A 55 9.90 -7.93 2.41
C TYR A 55 10.88 -8.51 1.38
N LEU A 56 11.79 -7.71 0.83
CA LEU A 56 12.73 -8.20 -0.20
C LEU A 56 14.11 -8.56 0.37
N ASN A 57 14.44 -8.07 1.57
CA ASN A 57 15.78 -8.07 2.14
C ASN A 57 16.79 -7.31 1.25
N ASP A 58 16.30 -6.33 0.51
CA ASP A 58 17.08 -5.41 -0.33
C ASP A 58 17.43 -4.16 0.47
N ASP A 59 18.67 -3.68 0.34
CA ASP A 59 19.05 -2.36 0.83
C ASP A 59 18.63 -1.28 -0.20
N PRO A 60 17.74 -0.33 0.15
CA PRO A 60 17.23 0.63 -0.81
C PRO A 60 18.30 1.64 -1.26
N TRP A 61 19.29 1.96 -0.41
CA TRP A 61 20.39 2.87 -0.74
C TRP A 61 21.39 2.21 -1.69
N GLU A 62 21.62 0.90 -1.51
CA GLU A 62 22.43 0.13 -2.46
C GLU A 62 21.71 -0.05 -3.80
N ARG A 63 20.39 -0.33 -3.79
CA ARG A 63 19.57 -0.31 -5.01
C ARG A 63 19.75 1.00 -5.79
N LEU A 64 19.66 2.15 -5.13
CA LEU A 64 19.88 3.46 -5.77
C LEU A 64 21.32 3.62 -6.29
N SER A 65 22.31 3.16 -5.52
CA SER A 65 23.73 3.21 -5.90
C SER A 65 24.00 2.39 -7.17
N LEU A 66 23.49 1.16 -7.23
CA LEU A 66 23.57 0.27 -8.39
C LEU A 66 22.81 0.82 -9.60
N ILE A 67 21.65 1.47 -9.38
CA ILE A 67 20.93 2.16 -10.44
C ILE A 67 21.77 3.32 -11.01
N LYS A 68 22.34 4.21 -10.18
CA LYS A 68 23.21 5.30 -10.68
C LYS A 68 24.58 4.78 -11.16
N ALA A 69 25.01 3.59 -10.77
CA ALA A 69 26.18 2.92 -11.31
C ALA A 69 26.00 2.57 -12.81
N LYS A 70 24.77 2.29 -13.26
CA LYS A 70 24.45 2.01 -14.67
C LYS A 70 23.81 3.18 -15.44
N VAL A 71 22.83 3.87 -14.85
CA VAL A 71 22.07 4.97 -15.49
C VAL A 71 22.88 6.27 -15.39
N LYS A 72 23.45 6.73 -16.50
CA LYS A 72 24.34 7.90 -16.57
C LYS A 72 23.66 9.12 -17.18
N LYS A 73 22.98 8.96 -18.31
CA LYS A 73 22.41 10.02 -19.15
C LYS A 73 21.08 10.55 -18.61
N THR A 74 20.18 9.66 -18.21
CA THR A 74 18.84 10.00 -17.77
C THR A 74 18.82 10.45 -16.31
N ASN A 75 17.93 11.40 -15.99
CA ASN A 75 17.71 11.87 -14.62
C ASN A 75 17.09 10.75 -13.77
N LEU A 76 17.58 10.58 -12.54
CA LEU A 76 16.90 9.74 -11.55
C LEU A 76 15.92 10.58 -10.74
N GLN A 77 14.68 10.11 -10.68
CA GLN A 77 13.56 10.74 -10.00
C GLN A 77 13.08 9.87 -8.82
N MET A 78 12.65 10.53 -7.75
CA MET A 78 11.96 9.88 -6.64
C MET A 78 10.65 10.58 -6.26
N LEU A 79 9.72 9.82 -5.69
CA LEU A 79 8.54 10.35 -5.00
C LEU A 79 8.85 10.56 -3.52
N LEU A 80 8.90 11.82 -3.07
CA LEU A 80 9.13 12.24 -1.68
C LEU A 80 7.83 12.82 -1.11
N ARG A 81 7.33 12.32 0.02
CA ARG A 81 6.13 12.87 0.67
C ARG A 81 6.49 13.97 1.67
N GLY A 82 7.05 15.07 1.19
CA GLY A 82 7.37 16.27 1.99
C GLY A 82 7.95 15.93 3.37
N GLN A 83 7.30 16.44 4.41
CA GLN A 83 7.64 16.22 5.82
C GLN A 83 7.44 14.77 6.35
N ASN A 84 6.79 13.88 5.60
CA ASN A 84 6.74 12.44 5.88
C ASN A 84 7.92 11.66 5.27
N ILE A 85 8.72 12.28 4.41
CA ILE A 85 9.87 11.67 3.72
C ILE A 85 9.42 10.47 2.88
N VAL A 86 9.61 9.25 3.39
CA VAL A 86 9.11 7.97 2.81
C VAL A 86 8.29 7.14 3.82
N GLY A 87 8.09 7.65 5.04
CA GLY A 87 7.36 6.99 6.13
C GLY A 87 5.86 7.30 6.14
N TYR A 88 5.25 7.27 7.34
CA TYR A 88 3.79 7.33 7.54
C TYR A 88 3.29 8.42 8.51
N ARG A 89 4.22 9.16 9.14
CA ARG A 89 3.95 10.30 10.03
C ARG A 89 4.87 11.47 9.67
N ASN A 90 4.69 12.64 10.28
CA ASN A 90 5.64 13.73 10.16
C ASN A 90 6.94 13.43 10.95
N TYR A 91 8.08 13.87 10.40
CA TYR A 91 9.43 13.76 10.97
C TYR A 91 10.06 15.16 11.13
N PRO A 92 11.08 15.32 11.99
CA PRO A 92 11.75 16.61 12.17
C PRO A 92 12.65 16.95 10.97
N ASP A 93 13.01 18.23 10.86
CA ASP A 93 13.77 18.74 9.71
C ASP A 93 15.19 18.18 9.59
N ASP A 94 15.80 17.73 10.68
CA ASP A 94 17.16 17.15 10.67
C ASP A 94 17.21 15.83 9.88
N LEU A 95 16.19 14.98 10.05
CA LEU A 95 16.04 13.74 9.28
C LEU A 95 15.67 14.01 7.82
N LEU A 96 14.86 15.03 7.56
CA LEU A 96 14.46 15.44 6.21
C LEU A 96 15.66 15.97 5.41
N GLU A 97 16.48 16.85 5.99
CA GLU A 97 17.70 17.36 5.35
C GLU A 97 18.71 16.24 5.08
N ALA A 98 19.00 15.39 6.07
CA ALA A 98 19.94 14.28 5.92
C ALA A 98 19.47 13.25 4.87
N PHE A 99 18.16 12.96 4.81
CA PHE A 99 17.62 12.08 3.77
C PHE A 99 17.79 12.68 2.36
N ILE A 100 17.45 13.96 2.19
CA ILE A 100 17.59 14.66 0.91
C ILE A 100 19.07 14.76 0.50
N GLU A 101 19.97 15.00 1.45
CA GLU A 101 21.42 14.97 1.25
C GLU A 101 21.89 13.60 0.72
N LYS A 102 21.61 12.51 1.45
CA LYS A 102 22.09 11.18 1.04
C LYS A 102 21.43 10.70 -0.26
N ALA A 103 20.16 10.99 -0.51
CA ALA A 103 19.51 10.71 -1.79
C ALA A 103 20.15 11.53 -2.95
N SER A 104 20.53 12.79 -2.69
CA SER A 104 21.21 13.67 -3.64
C SER A 104 22.62 13.20 -4.00
N GLU A 105 23.37 12.69 -3.03
CA GLU A 105 24.70 12.09 -3.21
C GLU A 105 24.62 10.76 -3.96
N ARG A 106 23.68 9.88 -3.57
CA ARG A 106 23.50 8.53 -4.12
C ARG A 106 22.95 8.51 -5.55
N GLY A 107 22.42 9.64 -6.05
CA GLY A 107 22.19 9.84 -7.48
C GLY A 107 20.86 10.46 -7.88
N ILE A 108 19.95 10.75 -6.95
CA ILE A 108 18.69 11.45 -7.29
C ILE A 108 19.00 12.85 -7.81
N THR A 109 18.32 13.20 -8.90
CA THR A 109 18.40 14.51 -9.58
C THR A 109 17.07 15.27 -9.52
N ILE A 110 15.94 14.55 -9.50
CA ILE A 110 14.59 15.14 -9.42
C ILE A 110 13.87 14.58 -8.18
N PHE A 111 13.42 15.47 -7.31
CA PHE A 111 12.54 15.12 -6.19
C PHE A 111 11.13 15.58 -6.52
N ARG A 112 10.19 14.64 -6.70
CA ARG A 112 8.76 14.91 -6.82
C ARG A 112 8.19 14.98 -5.40
N ILE A 113 8.02 16.20 -4.90
CA ILE A 113 7.67 16.51 -3.50
C ILE A 113 6.17 16.74 -3.40
N PHE A 114 5.46 15.90 -2.63
CA PHE A 114 4.01 16.01 -2.43
C PHE A 114 3.61 15.96 -0.95
N ASP A 115 2.43 16.48 -0.65
CA ASP A 115 1.78 16.38 0.66
C ASP A 115 0.38 15.76 0.49
N ALA A 116 -0.08 14.99 1.47
CA ALA A 116 -1.33 14.23 1.35
C ALA A 116 -2.60 15.10 1.45
N LEU A 117 -2.47 16.38 1.83
CA LEU A 117 -3.53 17.38 1.94
C LEU A 117 -3.32 18.57 0.98
N ASN A 118 -2.23 18.59 0.22
CA ASN A 118 -1.68 19.76 -0.46
C ASN A 118 -1.35 20.91 0.53
N ASP A 119 -0.97 20.60 1.78
CA ASP A 119 -0.50 21.61 2.74
C ASP A 119 0.95 22.00 2.44
N ILE A 120 1.13 23.13 1.76
CA ILE A 120 2.42 23.64 1.28
C ILE A 120 3.42 23.88 2.43
N ARG A 121 2.94 24.03 3.67
CA ARG A 121 3.79 24.11 4.87
C ARG A 121 4.60 22.82 5.09
N ASN A 122 4.07 21.66 4.71
CA ASN A 122 4.77 20.38 4.73
C ASN A 122 5.70 20.17 3.51
N LEU A 123 5.65 21.05 2.51
CA LEU A 123 6.51 21.02 1.32
C LEU A 123 7.72 21.94 1.45
N ALA A 124 7.53 23.13 2.04
CA ALA A 124 8.50 24.23 2.00
C ALA A 124 9.94 23.83 2.40
N LYS A 125 10.12 23.08 3.50
CA LYS A 125 11.45 22.62 3.94
C LYS A 125 12.06 21.55 3.03
N ALA A 126 11.25 20.66 2.46
CA ALA A 126 11.74 19.69 1.49
C ALA A 126 12.19 20.40 0.19
N ILE A 127 11.46 21.41 -0.27
CA ILE A 127 11.86 22.25 -1.40
C ILE A 127 13.18 22.98 -1.08
N GLU A 128 13.25 23.69 0.05
CA GLU A 128 14.45 24.40 0.52
C GLU A 128 15.70 23.51 0.50
N PHE A 129 15.64 22.30 1.06
CA PHE A 129 16.78 21.39 1.13
C PHE A 129 17.15 20.79 -0.24
N VAL A 130 16.17 20.49 -1.11
CA VAL A 130 16.44 20.03 -2.49
C VAL A 130 17.13 21.13 -3.31
N LYS A 131 16.66 22.38 -3.19
CA LYS A 131 17.30 23.55 -3.82
C LYS A 131 18.70 23.82 -3.26
N LYS A 132 18.89 23.69 -1.93
CA LYS A 132 20.20 23.79 -1.23
C LYS A 132 21.22 22.76 -1.73
N LYS A 133 20.77 21.60 -2.21
CA LYS A 133 21.62 20.56 -2.83
C LYS A 133 21.78 20.70 -4.36
N GLY A 134 21.28 21.80 -4.94
CA GLY A 134 21.40 22.06 -6.39
C GLY A 134 20.61 21.06 -7.25
N LYS A 135 19.55 20.47 -6.70
CA LYS A 135 18.71 19.47 -7.36
C LYS A 135 17.38 20.08 -7.81
N HIS A 136 16.68 19.37 -8.69
CA HIS A 136 15.39 19.78 -9.24
C HIS A 136 14.27 19.47 -8.24
N ALA A 137 13.60 20.52 -7.73
CA ALA A 137 12.42 20.39 -6.89
C ALA A 137 11.16 20.40 -7.77
N GLN A 138 10.50 19.26 -7.94
CA GLN A 138 9.20 19.18 -8.58
C GLN A 138 8.11 19.26 -7.50
N GLY A 139 7.43 20.42 -7.41
CA GLY A 139 6.23 20.57 -6.58
C GLY A 139 5.11 19.67 -7.07
N THR A 140 4.18 19.27 -6.21
CA THR A 140 3.19 18.23 -6.54
C THR A 140 1.86 18.43 -5.84
N ILE A 141 0.85 18.77 -6.65
CA ILE A 141 -0.55 18.87 -6.24
C ILE A 141 -1.22 17.51 -6.46
N CYS A 142 -1.77 16.93 -5.40
CA CYS A 142 -2.65 15.76 -5.52
C CYS A 142 -4.03 16.18 -6.07
N TYR A 143 -4.37 15.62 -7.24
CA TYR A 143 -5.65 15.84 -7.92
C TYR A 143 -6.75 14.93 -7.35
N THR A 144 -7.97 15.45 -7.22
CA THR A 144 -9.13 14.73 -6.70
C THR A 144 -10.42 15.51 -7.01
N ILE A 145 -11.59 14.86 -6.92
CA ILE A 145 -12.88 15.50 -7.26
C ILE A 145 -13.70 15.71 -5.98
N SER A 146 -13.98 16.98 -5.65
CA SER A 146 -14.97 17.37 -4.63
C SER A 146 -15.45 18.82 -4.86
N PRO A 147 -16.51 19.30 -4.17
CA PRO A 147 -16.97 20.69 -4.25
C PRO A 147 -15.95 21.77 -3.85
N VAL A 148 -14.80 21.37 -3.30
CA VAL A 148 -13.68 22.26 -2.92
C VAL A 148 -12.62 22.34 -4.03
N HIS A 149 -12.47 21.27 -4.82
CA HIS A 149 -11.36 21.08 -5.74
C HIS A 149 -11.71 21.63 -7.13
N THR A 150 -11.81 22.96 -7.22
CA THR A 150 -11.99 23.69 -8.48
C THR A 150 -10.65 23.89 -9.21
N ILE A 151 -10.70 24.38 -10.45
CA ILE A 151 -9.48 24.83 -11.14
C ILE A 151 -8.83 25.99 -10.35
N ASP A 152 -9.59 26.94 -9.84
CA ASP A 152 -9.07 28.08 -9.06
C ASP A 152 -8.33 27.64 -7.78
N TYR A 153 -8.83 26.61 -7.10
CA TYR A 153 -8.15 25.99 -5.95
C TYR A 153 -6.77 25.44 -6.36
N TYR A 154 -6.68 24.78 -7.50
CA TYR A 154 -5.40 24.26 -8.02
C TYR A 154 -4.48 25.36 -8.56
N LEU A 155 -5.02 26.45 -9.13
CA LEU A 155 -4.22 27.62 -9.52
C LEU A 155 -3.64 28.36 -8.31
N ALA A 156 -4.38 28.45 -7.20
CA ALA A 156 -3.89 29.05 -5.96
C ALA A 156 -2.71 28.25 -5.39
N LEU A 157 -2.88 26.93 -5.22
CA LEU A 157 -1.80 26.03 -4.79
C LEU A 157 -0.57 26.10 -5.71
N ALA A 158 -0.78 26.09 -7.03
CA ALA A 158 0.31 26.16 -8.00
C ALA A 158 1.13 27.46 -7.87
N LYS A 159 0.47 28.60 -7.62
CA LYS A 159 1.13 29.89 -7.38
C LYS A 159 1.88 29.90 -6.05
N GLU A 160 1.31 29.33 -5.00
CA GLU A 160 1.97 29.22 -3.69
C GLU A 160 3.21 28.30 -3.76
N GLU A 161 3.15 27.13 -4.43
CA GLU A 161 4.33 26.27 -4.61
C GLU A 161 5.40 26.92 -5.52
N VAL A 162 5.00 27.66 -6.58
CA VAL A 162 5.92 28.47 -7.39
C VAL A 162 6.66 29.50 -6.53
N ASN A 163 5.95 30.16 -5.60
CA ASN A 163 6.57 31.11 -4.66
C ASN A 163 7.53 30.44 -3.67
N CYS A 164 7.42 29.12 -3.43
CA CYS A 164 8.41 28.33 -2.69
C CYS A 164 9.66 27.96 -3.52
N GLY A 165 9.70 28.25 -4.83
CA GLY A 165 10.88 28.08 -5.67
C GLY A 165 11.04 26.70 -6.32
N ILE A 166 9.93 26.03 -6.66
CA ILE A 166 9.94 24.78 -7.43
C ILE A 166 10.40 24.99 -8.88
N ASP A 167 11.04 23.97 -9.47
CA ASP A 167 11.56 23.96 -10.83
C ASP A 167 10.57 23.41 -11.87
N SER A 168 9.59 22.62 -11.44
CA SER A 168 8.44 22.18 -12.25
C SER A 168 7.27 21.77 -11.34
N LEU A 169 6.05 21.80 -11.87
CA LEU A 169 4.85 21.38 -11.15
C LEU A 169 4.34 20.03 -11.66
N CYS A 170 3.98 19.11 -10.76
CA CYS A 170 3.28 17.88 -11.06
C CYS A 170 1.82 17.98 -10.59
N ILE A 171 0.89 17.63 -11.48
CA ILE A 171 -0.48 17.30 -11.12
C ILE A 171 -0.53 15.77 -10.98
N LYS A 172 -0.60 15.26 -9.74
CA LYS A 172 -0.65 13.82 -9.44
C LYS A 172 -2.09 13.36 -9.20
N ASP A 173 -2.69 12.81 -10.24
CA ASP A 173 -3.94 12.06 -10.17
C ASP A 173 -3.65 10.60 -9.75
N MET A 174 -3.47 10.40 -8.45
CA MET A 174 -3.12 9.09 -7.85
C MET A 174 -4.23 8.03 -7.94
N ALA A 175 -5.45 8.40 -8.32
CA ALA A 175 -6.57 7.49 -8.47
C ALA A 175 -6.87 7.14 -9.94
N GLY A 176 -6.43 7.97 -10.90
CA GLY A 176 -6.75 7.78 -12.32
C GLY A 176 -8.14 8.28 -12.68
N ILE A 177 -8.55 9.43 -12.13
CA ILE A 177 -9.91 10.00 -12.23
C ILE A 177 -9.97 11.36 -12.93
N ILE A 178 -8.85 11.90 -13.46
CA ILE A 178 -8.89 13.13 -14.26
C ILE A 178 -9.51 12.87 -15.64
N SER A 179 -10.65 13.52 -15.92
CA SER A 179 -11.32 13.40 -17.22
C SER A 179 -10.63 14.25 -18.28
N PRO A 180 -10.76 13.92 -19.59
CA PRO A 180 -10.02 14.64 -20.64
C PRO A 180 -10.36 16.13 -20.72
N THR A 181 -11.61 16.51 -20.44
CA THR A 181 -12.05 17.90 -20.38
C THR A 181 -11.42 18.65 -19.21
N VAL A 182 -11.31 18.03 -18.03
CA VAL A 182 -10.65 18.66 -16.87
C VAL A 182 -9.13 18.73 -17.08
N ALA A 183 -8.53 17.69 -17.67
CA ALA A 183 -7.11 17.69 -18.05
C ALA A 183 -6.79 18.84 -19.01
N TYR A 184 -7.61 19.08 -20.05
CA TYR A 184 -7.46 20.24 -20.93
C TYR A 184 -7.55 21.55 -20.14
N ASN A 185 -8.66 21.76 -19.43
CA ASN A 185 -8.96 23.05 -18.79
C ASN A 185 -7.96 23.41 -17.68
N LEU A 186 -7.58 22.44 -16.83
CA LEU A 186 -6.64 22.66 -15.73
C LEU A 186 -5.23 22.94 -16.25
N ILE A 187 -4.73 22.14 -17.19
CA ILE A 187 -3.41 22.40 -17.80
C ILE A 187 -3.41 23.73 -18.54
N LYS A 188 -4.48 24.06 -19.29
CA LYS A 188 -4.56 25.31 -20.05
C LYS A 188 -4.49 26.52 -19.14
N ALA A 189 -5.20 26.48 -18.00
CA ALA A 189 -5.20 27.54 -17.00
C ALA A 189 -3.86 27.63 -16.25
N LEU A 190 -3.21 26.50 -15.93
CA LEU A 190 -1.87 26.49 -15.34
C LEU A 190 -0.86 27.15 -16.29
N LYS A 191 -0.84 26.75 -17.57
CA LYS A 191 0.10 27.29 -18.58
C LYS A 191 -0.15 28.75 -18.98
N SER A 192 -1.26 29.37 -18.56
CA SER A 192 -1.46 30.83 -18.65
C SER A 192 -0.99 31.59 -17.39
N GLU A 193 -0.85 30.92 -16.26
CA GLU A 193 -0.57 31.55 -14.96
C GLU A 193 0.85 31.28 -14.42
N ILE A 194 1.49 30.16 -14.83
CA ILE A 194 2.85 29.79 -14.42
C ILE A 194 3.73 29.46 -15.64
N SER A 195 4.99 29.92 -15.59
CA SER A 195 5.97 29.75 -16.68
C SER A 195 6.79 28.47 -16.58
N ILE A 196 6.82 27.81 -15.42
CA ILE A 196 7.57 26.57 -15.21
C ILE A 196 6.95 25.39 -15.99
N PRO A 197 7.73 24.32 -16.26
CA PRO A 197 7.21 23.10 -16.86
C PRO A 197 6.15 22.43 -15.97
N VAL A 198 5.09 21.92 -16.57
CA VAL A 198 4.00 21.18 -15.93
C VAL A 198 4.04 19.71 -16.38
N ASN A 199 3.88 18.82 -15.42
CA ASN A 199 3.80 17.38 -15.58
C ASN A 199 2.39 16.90 -15.19
N LEU A 200 1.77 16.06 -16.02
CA LEU A 200 0.57 15.32 -15.64
C LEU A 200 0.94 13.86 -15.38
N HIS A 201 0.80 13.45 -14.13
CA HIS A 201 0.88 12.06 -13.71
C HIS A 201 -0.54 11.55 -13.43
N SER A 202 -0.95 10.46 -14.06
CA SER A 202 -2.23 9.80 -13.80
C SER A 202 -2.11 8.27 -13.90
N HIS A 203 -2.99 7.56 -13.20
CA HIS A 203 -3.14 6.11 -13.26
C HIS A 203 -4.26 5.72 -14.23
N SER A 204 -4.26 4.47 -14.71
CA SER A 204 -5.18 4.02 -15.76
C SER A 204 -6.53 3.49 -15.24
N SER A 205 -6.82 3.64 -13.94
CA SER A 205 -7.91 2.92 -13.26
C SER A 205 -9.28 3.09 -13.93
N SER A 206 -9.61 4.28 -14.40
CA SER A 206 -10.87 4.57 -15.11
C SER A 206 -10.83 4.34 -16.63
N GLY A 207 -9.69 3.93 -17.18
CA GLY A 207 -9.41 3.87 -18.62
C GLY A 207 -9.20 5.24 -19.29
N MET A 208 -9.57 6.37 -18.66
CA MET A 208 -9.56 7.69 -19.32
C MET A 208 -8.16 8.25 -19.62
N VAL A 209 -7.11 7.78 -18.94
CA VAL A 209 -5.79 8.43 -18.90
C VAL A 209 -5.17 8.73 -20.28
N VAL A 210 -5.34 7.84 -21.26
CA VAL A 210 -4.79 8.00 -22.61
C VAL A 210 -5.41 9.21 -23.32
N ALA A 211 -6.72 9.39 -23.21
CA ALA A 211 -7.42 10.56 -23.73
C ALA A 211 -7.12 11.82 -22.92
N SER A 212 -6.97 11.70 -21.59
CA SER A 212 -6.60 12.82 -20.71
C SER A 212 -5.18 13.33 -20.98
N TYR A 213 -4.23 12.45 -21.30
CA TYR A 213 -2.89 12.82 -21.72
C TYR A 213 -2.89 13.54 -23.08
N LEU A 214 -3.64 13.05 -24.08
CA LEU A 214 -3.79 13.75 -25.36
C LEU A 214 -4.36 15.17 -25.17
N LYS A 215 -5.41 15.31 -24.35
CA LYS A 215 -6.00 16.62 -24.02
C LYS A 215 -5.09 17.52 -23.19
N ALA A 216 -4.25 16.96 -22.32
CA ALA A 216 -3.20 17.73 -21.64
C ALA A 216 -2.13 18.24 -22.63
N MET A 217 -1.78 17.48 -23.66
CA MET A 217 -0.85 17.93 -24.71
C MET A 217 -1.44 19.02 -25.59
N GLU A 218 -2.70 18.92 -26.00
CA GLU A 218 -3.42 20.01 -26.68
C GLU A 218 -3.50 21.30 -25.84
N ALA A 219 -3.49 21.18 -24.51
CA ALA A 219 -3.47 22.30 -23.58
C ALA A 219 -2.06 22.86 -23.29
N GLY A 220 -1.00 22.12 -23.63
CA GLY A 220 0.40 22.54 -23.48
C GLY A 220 1.16 21.95 -22.27
N VAL A 221 0.82 20.74 -21.81
CA VAL A 221 1.62 20.03 -20.78
C VAL A 221 3.02 19.69 -21.31
N ASP A 222 4.05 19.80 -20.46
CA ASP A 222 5.45 19.63 -20.86
C ASP A 222 5.95 18.19 -20.64
N MET A 223 5.35 17.45 -19.70
CA MET A 223 5.74 16.07 -19.33
C MET A 223 4.53 15.18 -19.01
N ILE A 224 4.60 13.89 -19.33
CA ILE A 224 3.67 12.86 -18.83
C ILE A 224 4.40 11.64 -18.27
N ASP A 225 3.71 10.89 -17.41
CA ASP A 225 4.22 9.66 -16.79
C ASP A 225 3.67 8.41 -17.48
N THR A 226 4.55 7.52 -17.91
CA THR A 226 4.23 6.26 -18.60
C THR A 226 5.05 5.11 -18.00
N CYS A 227 4.73 3.86 -18.38
CA CYS A 227 5.59 2.71 -18.10
C CYS A 227 5.59 1.73 -19.28
N HIS A 228 6.49 0.75 -19.26
CA HIS A 228 6.54 -0.32 -20.26
C HIS A 228 5.30 -1.22 -20.19
N PHE A 229 4.82 -1.73 -21.34
CA PHE A 229 3.53 -2.44 -21.41
C PHE A 229 3.29 -3.55 -20.35
N PRO A 230 4.28 -4.38 -19.95
CA PRO A 230 4.02 -5.51 -19.05
C PRO A 230 3.67 -5.10 -17.62
N LEU A 231 3.89 -3.83 -17.25
CA LEU A 231 3.48 -3.24 -15.98
C LEU A 231 2.55 -2.03 -16.18
N SER A 232 1.82 -1.98 -17.29
CA SER A 232 0.92 -0.86 -17.64
C SER A 232 -0.56 -1.18 -17.45
N PHE A 233 -1.38 -0.13 -17.52
CA PHE A 233 -2.84 -0.17 -17.37
C PHE A 233 -3.31 -0.72 -16.01
N GLY A 234 -4.63 -0.93 -15.84
CA GLY A 234 -5.20 -1.23 -14.53
C GLY A 234 -4.91 -0.11 -13.54
N THR A 235 -4.34 -0.48 -12.38
CA THR A 235 -3.91 0.48 -11.35
C THR A 235 -2.62 1.23 -11.70
N SER A 236 -1.97 0.96 -12.85
CA SER A 236 -0.68 1.55 -13.26
C SER A 236 -0.82 2.69 -14.27
N GLN A 237 0.29 3.30 -14.68
CA GLN A 237 0.38 4.26 -15.79
C GLN A 237 0.04 3.61 -17.15
N PRO A 238 -0.29 4.39 -18.19
CA PRO A 238 -0.48 3.86 -19.54
C PRO A 238 0.84 3.39 -20.16
N ALA A 239 0.75 2.44 -21.09
CA ALA A 239 1.90 1.91 -21.82
C ALA A 239 2.57 2.99 -22.69
N ILE A 240 3.89 3.12 -22.59
CA ILE A 240 4.67 3.99 -23.49
C ILE A 240 4.51 3.58 -24.96
N GLU A 241 4.35 2.28 -25.24
CA GLU A 241 4.09 1.76 -26.58
C GLU A 241 2.76 2.27 -27.14
N THR A 242 1.71 2.35 -26.33
CA THR A 242 0.42 2.93 -26.72
C THR A 242 0.50 4.43 -26.92
N ILE A 243 1.24 5.15 -26.05
CA ILE A 243 1.45 6.59 -26.19
C ILE A 243 2.27 6.91 -27.44
N LEU A 244 3.31 6.14 -27.76
CA LEU A 244 4.10 6.32 -28.98
C LEU A 244 3.25 6.09 -30.24
N ALA A 245 2.39 5.06 -30.27
CA ALA A 245 1.46 4.83 -31.38
C ALA A 245 0.40 5.94 -31.52
N LEU A 246 -0.15 6.43 -30.39
CA LEU A 246 -1.13 7.51 -30.36
C LEU A 246 -0.56 8.84 -30.92
N LEU A 247 0.71 9.12 -30.65
CA LEU A 247 1.33 10.40 -30.96
C LEU A 247 2.04 10.42 -32.33
N GLU A 248 2.11 9.30 -33.05
CA GLU A 248 2.95 9.12 -34.25
C GLU A 248 2.64 10.13 -35.38
N GLU A 249 1.38 10.57 -35.50
CA GLU A 249 0.92 11.58 -36.47
C GLU A 249 0.76 12.99 -35.86
N THR A 250 1.36 13.26 -34.68
CA THR A 250 1.14 14.50 -33.90
C THR A 250 2.41 15.33 -33.68
N PRO A 251 2.31 16.67 -33.52
CA PRO A 251 3.47 17.52 -33.15
C PRO A 251 4.01 17.26 -31.73
N TYR A 252 3.35 16.37 -30.98
CA TYR A 252 3.75 16.00 -29.63
C TYR A 252 4.67 14.77 -29.60
N TYR A 253 4.85 14.04 -30.71
CA TYR A 253 5.66 12.82 -30.76
C TYR A 253 7.03 12.98 -30.08
N PRO A 254 7.44 12.08 -29.17
CA PRO A 254 8.76 12.09 -28.56
C PRO A 254 9.73 11.16 -29.31
N GLU A 255 10.93 11.65 -29.62
CA GLU A 255 12.00 10.88 -30.27
C GLU A 255 12.64 9.87 -29.29
N LEU A 256 11.98 8.72 -29.07
CA LEU A 256 12.45 7.63 -28.21
C LEU A 256 12.90 6.40 -28.99
N ASN A 257 13.87 5.67 -28.44
CA ASN A 257 14.41 4.45 -29.04
C ASN A 257 13.44 3.26 -28.92
N ARG A 258 12.57 3.09 -29.93
CA ARG A 258 11.59 1.99 -30.00
C ARG A 258 12.21 0.58 -29.92
N SER A 259 13.47 0.37 -30.31
CA SER A 259 14.13 -0.95 -30.17
C SER A 259 14.42 -1.27 -28.71
N MET A 260 15.06 -0.33 -27.99
CA MET A 260 15.33 -0.49 -26.56
C MET A 260 14.03 -0.66 -25.78
N ILE A 261 12.98 0.09 -26.12
CA ILE A 261 11.65 -0.07 -25.50
C ILE A 261 11.15 -1.50 -25.65
N ARG A 262 11.16 -2.05 -26.88
CA ARG A 262 10.71 -3.42 -27.17
C ARG A 262 11.54 -4.47 -26.42
N GLU A 263 12.86 -4.31 -26.32
CA GLU A 263 13.74 -5.25 -25.62
C GLU A 263 13.50 -5.25 -24.11
N ILE A 264 13.34 -4.07 -23.50
CA ILE A 264 13.01 -3.92 -22.07
C ILE A 264 11.64 -4.55 -21.77
N SER A 265 10.63 -4.26 -22.59
CA SER A 265 9.29 -4.82 -22.42
C SER A 265 9.26 -6.34 -22.65
N GLN A 266 10.08 -6.89 -23.55
CA GLN A 266 10.20 -8.33 -23.72
C GLN A 266 10.82 -9.02 -22.50
N TYR A 267 11.81 -8.40 -21.85
CA TYR A 267 12.38 -8.89 -20.59
C TYR A 267 11.35 -8.85 -19.45
N LEU A 268 10.65 -7.71 -19.29
CA LEU A 268 9.66 -7.53 -18.22
C LEU A 268 8.43 -8.45 -18.38
N GLU A 269 8.02 -8.76 -19.61
CA GLU A 269 6.95 -9.73 -19.89
C GLU A 269 7.35 -11.17 -19.57
N ASN A 270 8.62 -11.54 -19.75
CA ASN A 270 9.13 -12.84 -19.32
C ASN A 270 9.17 -12.92 -17.79
N LEU A 271 9.71 -11.89 -17.13
CA LEU A 271 9.74 -11.79 -15.66
C LEU A 271 8.33 -11.83 -15.04
N ARG A 272 7.33 -11.21 -15.68
CA ARG A 272 5.91 -11.29 -15.27
C ARG A 272 5.39 -12.72 -15.28
N LYS A 273 5.69 -13.47 -16.35
CA LYS A 273 5.30 -14.88 -16.53
C LYS A 273 6.01 -15.81 -15.54
N GLU A 274 7.30 -15.61 -15.33
CA GLU A 274 8.11 -16.35 -14.35
C GLU A 274 7.59 -16.16 -12.92
N LYS A 275 7.15 -14.94 -12.58
CA LYS A 275 6.48 -14.64 -11.30
C LYS A 275 5.02 -15.11 -11.22
N GLY A 276 4.45 -15.66 -12.29
CA GLY A 276 3.05 -16.11 -12.35
C GLY A 276 2.01 -14.99 -12.23
N ILE A 277 2.37 -13.74 -12.54
CA ILE A 277 1.50 -12.57 -12.32
C ILE A 277 0.47 -12.44 -13.46
N VAL A 278 -0.81 -12.56 -13.10
CA VAL A 278 -1.97 -12.42 -13.98
C VAL A 278 -2.71 -11.11 -13.66
N TYR A 279 -3.39 -10.52 -14.65
CA TYR A 279 -4.13 -9.26 -14.51
C TYR A 279 -5.63 -9.49 -14.76
N ASP A 280 -6.39 -9.63 -13.68
CA ASP A 280 -7.81 -10.02 -13.75
C ASP A 280 -8.76 -8.85 -14.10
N LYS A 281 -8.33 -7.60 -13.90
CA LYS A 281 -9.09 -6.38 -14.22
C LYS A 281 -8.17 -5.26 -14.71
N MET A 282 -8.54 -4.62 -15.83
CA MET A 282 -7.81 -3.49 -16.41
C MET A 282 -8.48 -2.12 -16.22
N VAL A 283 -9.76 -2.09 -15.83
CA VAL A 283 -10.55 -0.89 -15.54
C VAL A 283 -11.45 -1.15 -14.33
N ASP A 284 -11.64 -0.12 -13.51
CA ASP A 284 -12.55 -0.03 -12.37
C ASP A 284 -13.48 1.17 -12.61
N ASP A 285 -14.78 0.95 -12.79
CA ASP A 285 -15.77 2.00 -12.99
C ASP A 285 -16.15 2.71 -11.68
N ALA A 286 -16.09 1.98 -10.55
CA ALA A 286 -16.46 2.48 -9.24
C ALA A 286 -15.46 3.52 -8.71
N VAL A 287 -14.22 3.52 -9.22
CA VAL A 287 -13.16 4.49 -8.87
C VAL A 287 -13.58 5.95 -9.04
N LEU A 288 -14.47 6.24 -10.00
CA LEU A 288 -15.01 7.59 -10.21
C LEU A 288 -15.94 8.04 -9.06
N THR A 289 -16.56 7.08 -8.37
CA THR A 289 -17.47 7.32 -7.24
C THR A 289 -16.71 7.37 -5.91
N HIS A 290 -15.93 6.34 -5.58
CA HIS A 290 -15.25 6.26 -4.28
C HIS A 290 -13.87 6.93 -4.25
N GLN A 291 -13.22 7.12 -5.41
CA GLN A 291 -11.91 7.79 -5.56
C GLN A 291 -10.78 7.17 -4.71
N ILE A 292 -10.88 5.86 -4.47
CA ILE A 292 -9.90 5.08 -3.69
C ILE A 292 -8.85 4.54 -4.67
N PRO A 293 -7.55 4.84 -4.51
CA PRO A 293 -6.50 4.21 -5.32
C PRO A 293 -6.45 2.70 -5.09
N GLY A 294 -6.21 1.91 -6.14
CA GLY A 294 -6.34 0.45 -6.10
C GLY A 294 -5.54 -0.25 -4.98
N GLY A 295 -4.36 0.24 -4.64
CA GLY A 295 -3.57 -0.29 -3.51
C GLY A 295 -4.26 -0.14 -2.14
N MET A 296 -5.09 0.88 -1.95
CA MET A 296 -5.96 0.99 -0.76
C MET A 296 -7.20 0.10 -0.89
N MET A 297 -7.79 -0.05 -2.08
CA MET A 297 -8.95 -0.93 -2.27
C MET A 297 -8.62 -2.38 -1.85
N SER A 298 -7.48 -2.91 -2.32
CA SER A 298 -7.01 -4.25 -1.92
C SER A 298 -6.79 -4.36 -0.41
N ASN A 299 -6.26 -3.32 0.24
CA ASN A 299 -6.10 -3.28 1.69
C ASN A 299 -7.45 -3.29 2.42
N LEU A 300 -8.42 -2.48 1.96
CA LEU A 300 -9.75 -2.37 2.55
C LEU A 300 -10.50 -3.70 2.50
N ILE A 301 -10.39 -4.43 1.38
CA ILE A 301 -10.95 -5.78 1.21
C ILE A 301 -10.25 -6.78 2.14
N ALA A 302 -8.93 -6.70 2.29
CA ALA A 302 -8.19 -7.55 3.23
C ALA A 302 -8.64 -7.32 4.69
N GLN A 303 -8.79 -6.06 5.12
CA GLN A 303 -9.28 -5.72 6.46
C GLN A 303 -10.69 -6.27 6.73
N LEU A 304 -11.61 -6.12 5.78
CA LEU A 304 -12.97 -6.66 5.94
C LEU A 304 -12.96 -8.18 6.02
N LYS A 305 -12.07 -8.86 5.28
CA LYS A 305 -11.86 -10.31 5.38
C LYS A 305 -11.24 -10.76 6.69
N GLU A 306 -10.25 -10.03 7.20
CA GLU A 306 -9.67 -10.24 8.53
C GLU A 306 -10.72 -10.08 9.65
N MET A 307 -11.68 -9.16 9.47
CA MET A 307 -12.80 -8.93 10.37
C MET A 307 -14.02 -9.86 10.13
N ARG A 308 -13.98 -10.74 9.12
CA ARG A 308 -15.10 -11.60 8.66
C ARG A 308 -16.38 -10.79 8.37
N ALA A 309 -16.20 -9.69 7.63
CA ALA A 309 -17.19 -8.67 7.32
C ALA A 309 -17.15 -8.24 5.84
N GLU A 310 -16.73 -9.14 4.93
CA GLU A 310 -16.66 -8.89 3.48
C GLU A 310 -18.01 -8.46 2.86
N ASP A 311 -19.12 -8.91 3.46
CA ASP A 311 -20.49 -8.53 3.12
C ASP A 311 -20.72 -7.02 3.18
N LYS A 312 -20.00 -6.31 4.05
CA LYS A 312 -20.16 -4.87 4.32
C LYS A 312 -19.35 -3.97 3.39
N LEU A 313 -18.60 -4.54 2.44
CA LEU A 313 -17.82 -3.75 1.47
C LEU A 313 -18.66 -2.66 0.75
N PRO A 314 -19.89 -2.93 0.26
CA PRO A 314 -20.70 -1.89 -0.40
C PRO A 314 -21.06 -0.73 0.53
N GLU A 315 -21.35 -1.02 1.81
CA GLU A 315 -21.70 -0.03 2.83
C GLU A 315 -20.50 0.84 3.21
N VAL A 316 -19.31 0.24 3.32
CA VAL A 316 -18.04 0.95 3.58
C VAL A 316 -17.68 1.85 2.40
N LEU A 317 -17.80 1.37 1.16
CA LEU A 317 -17.58 2.19 -0.04
C LEU A 317 -18.59 3.35 -0.15
N ALA A 318 -19.84 3.15 0.30
CA ALA A 318 -20.84 4.22 0.39
C ALA A 318 -20.63 5.17 1.59
N GLU A 319 -19.79 4.81 2.57
CA GLU A 319 -19.46 5.63 3.75
C GLU A 319 -18.17 6.44 3.57
N VAL A 320 -17.19 5.95 2.81
CA VAL A 320 -15.93 6.66 2.49
C VAL A 320 -16.16 8.10 2.00
N PRO A 321 -17.06 8.39 1.02
CA PRO A 321 -17.34 9.76 0.60
C PRO A 321 -17.93 10.66 1.71
N LYS A 322 -18.66 10.08 2.67
CA LYS A 322 -19.27 10.81 3.79
C LYS A 322 -18.22 11.17 4.84
N VAL A 323 -17.37 10.21 5.22
CA VAL A 323 -16.20 10.44 6.10
C VAL A 323 -15.26 11.47 5.47
N ARG A 324 -14.96 11.32 4.18
CA ARG A 324 -14.12 12.26 3.43
C ARG A 324 -14.69 13.69 3.47
N LYS A 325 -16.00 13.86 3.29
CA LYS A 325 -16.67 15.17 3.41
C LYS A 325 -16.55 15.76 4.81
N ASP A 326 -16.80 14.96 5.84
CA ASP A 326 -16.75 15.40 7.24
C ASP A 326 -15.33 15.79 7.69
N LEU A 327 -14.31 15.12 7.15
CA LEU A 327 -12.88 15.39 7.39
C LEU A 327 -12.29 16.51 6.50
N GLY A 328 -13.10 17.34 5.84
CA GLY A 328 -12.61 18.51 5.08
C GLY A 328 -12.15 18.20 3.64
N TYR A 329 -12.66 17.11 3.05
CA TYR A 329 -12.42 16.67 1.67
C TYR A 329 -10.95 16.33 1.27
N PRO A 330 -10.12 15.69 2.12
CA PRO A 330 -8.73 15.36 1.77
C PRO A 330 -8.63 14.59 0.44
N PRO A 331 -7.60 14.80 -0.38
CA PRO A 331 -7.22 13.86 -1.43
C PRO A 331 -7.00 12.47 -0.82
N LEU A 332 -7.49 11.41 -1.47
CA LEU A 332 -7.30 10.04 -0.97
C LEU A 332 -5.96 9.48 -1.45
N VAL A 333 -4.87 9.90 -0.79
CA VAL A 333 -3.51 9.41 -1.00
C VAL A 333 -2.89 8.97 0.33
N THR A 334 -1.84 8.15 0.35
CA THR A 334 -1.23 7.72 1.62
C THR A 334 -0.68 8.93 2.39
N PRO A 335 -0.97 9.13 3.70
CA PRO A 335 -1.75 8.24 4.58
C PRO A 335 -3.25 8.55 4.68
N THR A 336 -3.73 9.72 4.23
CA THR A 336 -5.12 10.19 4.39
C THR A 336 -6.16 9.24 3.81
N SER A 337 -5.81 8.52 2.76
CA SER A 337 -6.60 7.43 2.17
C SER A 337 -6.98 6.37 3.23
N GLN A 338 -5.98 5.83 3.92
CA GLN A 338 -6.15 4.84 4.98
C GLN A 338 -6.93 5.41 6.18
N ILE A 339 -6.70 6.67 6.56
CA ILE A 339 -7.40 7.35 7.67
C ILE A 339 -8.91 7.42 7.39
N VAL A 340 -9.30 7.83 6.17
CA VAL A 340 -10.71 7.85 5.73
C VAL A 340 -11.30 6.44 5.65
N GLY A 341 -10.53 5.47 5.13
CA GLY A 341 -10.95 4.08 5.00
C GLY A 341 -11.28 3.40 6.33
N VAL A 342 -10.35 3.43 7.29
CA VAL A 342 -10.54 2.77 8.60
C VAL A 342 -11.70 3.41 9.37
N GLN A 343 -11.87 4.74 9.30
CA GLN A 343 -13.04 5.39 9.92
C GLN A 343 -14.35 5.00 9.25
N ALA A 344 -14.38 4.77 7.93
CA ALA A 344 -15.57 4.26 7.24
C ALA A 344 -15.88 2.81 7.64
N VAL A 345 -14.86 1.93 7.75
CA VAL A 345 -15.01 0.58 8.29
C VAL A 345 -15.58 0.61 9.70
N PHE A 346 -15.06 1.46 10.60
CA PHE A 346 -15.57 1.57 11.97
C PHE A 346 -16.98 2.17 12.04
N ASN A 347 -17.30 3.17 11.21
CA ASN A 347 -18.65 3.75 11.15
C ASN A 347 -19.71 2.69 10.80
N VAL A 348 -19.41 1.81 9.84
CA VAL A 348 -20.30 0.72 9.39
C VAL A 348 -20.29 -0.44 10.38
N THR A 349 -19.13 -0.99 10.74
CA THR A 349 -19.03 -2.19 11.59
C THR A 349 -19.47 -1.96 13.04
N LYS A 350 -19.37 -0.73 13.56
CA LYS A 350 -19.84 -0.36 14.92
C LYS A 350 -21.26 0.24 14.92
N GLY A 351 -21.92 0.32 13.76
CA GLY A 351 -23.32 0.76 13.61
C GLY A 351 -23.61 2.23 13.94
N SER A 352 -22.58 3.06 14.11
CA SER A 352 -22.74 4.49 14.42
C SER A 352 -21.49 5.29 14.05
N ARG A 353 -21.69 6.45 13.41
CA ARG A 353 -20.63 7.27 12.85
C ARG A 353 -19.82 7.94 13.96
N TYR A 354 -18.49 7.77 13.94
CA TYR A 354 -17.55 8.26 14.95
C TYR A 354 -17.82 7.72 16.38
N LYS A 355 -18.47 6.56 16.53
CA LYS A 355 -18.56 5.87 17.85
C LYS A 355 -17.19 5.33 18.31
N VAL A 356 -16.38 4.88 17.36
CA VAL A 356 -14.97 4.52 17.57
C VAL A 356 -14.16 5.37 16.58
N VAL A 357 -13.11 6.02 17.08
CA VAL A 357 -12.30 6.98 16.33
C VAL A 357 -10.83 6.56 16.48
N PRO A 358 -10.18 6.05 15.41
CA PRO A 358 -8.77 5.69 15.42
C PRO A 358 -7.87 6.87 15.81
N LYS A 359 -6.70 6.57 16.37
CA LYS A 359 -5.71 7.59 16.73
C LYS A 359 -5.35 8.48 15.54
N GLU A 360 -5.16 7.90 14.36
CA GLU A 360 -4.80 8.64 13.15
C GLU A 360 -5.90 9.62 12.73
N VAL A 361 -7.17 9.35 13.07
CA VAL A 361 -8.28 10.29 12.88
C VAL A 361 -8.28 11.37 13.96
N LYS A 362 -8.00 11.02 15.23
CA LYS A 362 -7.76 12.02 16.30
C LYS A 362 -6.64 12.98 15.87
N ASP A 363 -5.47 12.45 15.51
CA ASP A 363 -4.27 13.20 15.11
C ASP A 363 -4.47 14.01 13.82
N TYR A 364 -5.25 13.49 12.86
CA TYR A 364 -5.69 14.22 11.67
C TYR A 364 -6.52 15.45 12.04
N VAL A 365 -7.54 15.30 12.89
CA VAL A 365 -8.42 16.41 13.30
C VAL A 365 -7.69 17.38 14.23
N LYS A 366 -6.68 16.92 14.99
CA LYS A 366 -5.72 17.80 15.71
C LYS A 366 -4.82 18.61 14.76
N GLY A 367 -4.77 18.28 13.48
CA GLY A 367 -3.92 18.94 12.48
C GLY A 367 -2.50 18.40 12.38
N LEU A 368 -2.16 17.29 13.06
CA LEU A 368 -0.79 16.75 13.14
C LEU A 368 -0.27 16.16 11.81
N TYR A 369 -1.16 15.90 10.86
CA TYR A 369 -0.80 15.55 9.48
C TYR A 369 -0.63 16.80 8.59
N GLY A 370 -1.30 17.91 8.91
CA GLY A 370 -1.39 19.12 8.08
C GLY A 370 -2.79 19.74 8.12
N LYS A 371 -2.99 20.81 7.35
CA LYS A 371 -4.26 21.51 7.20
C LYS A 371 -5.12 20.87 6.09
N PRO A 372 -6.40 20.50 6.34
CA PRO A 372 -7.27 19.94 5.31
C PRO A 372 -7.69 21.00 4.25
N PRO A 373 -8.04 20.58 3.01
CA PRO A 373 -8.48 21.48 1.93
C PRO A 373 -9.64 22.40 2.30
N ALA A 374 -10.58 21.93 3.11
CA ALA A 374 -11.67 22.72 3.67
C ALA A 374 -11.78 22.53 5.20
N PRO A 375 -12.37 23.51 5.92
CA PRO A 375 -12.58 23.39 7.36
C PRO A 375 -13.40 22.14 7.73
N ILE A 376 -12.87 21.37 8.69
CA ILE A 376 -13.63 20.32 9.37
C ILE A 376 -14.74 20.99 10.17
N LYS A 377 -15.98 20.47 10.08
CA LYS A 377 -17.10 21.04 10.83
C LYS A 377 -16.85 20.91 12.33
N GLU A 378 -17.22 21.93 13.10
CA GLU A 378 -17.11 21.91 14.56
C GLU A 378 -17.89 20.74 15.22
N GLU A 379 -19.01 20.28 14.62
CA GLU A 379 -19.73 19.09 15.09
C GLU A 379 -18.92 17.78 14.97
N ILE A 380 -17.99 17.71 14.01
CA ILE A 380 -17.09 16.55 13.80
C ILE A 380 -15.84 16.75 14.66
N ARG A 381 -15.29 17.97 14.70
CA ARG A 381 -14.15 18.33 15.55
C ARG A 381 -14.42 17.95 17.01
N ARG A 382 -15.57 18.34 17.57
CA ARG A 382 -15.95 17.98 18.95
C ARG A 382 -16.24 16.49 19.16
N LYS A 383 -16.79 15.78 18.15
CA LYS A 383 -16.99 14.31 18.24
C LYS A 383 -15.66 13.53 18.26
N VAL A 384 -14.62 14.07 17.62
CA VAL A 384 -13.30 13.42 17.53
C VAL A 384 -12.34 13.87 18.64
N LEU A 385 -12.44 15.11 19.11
CA LEU A 385 -11.47 15.75 20.03
C LEU A 385 -12.05 16.21 21.37
N GLY A 386 -13.37 16.18 21.56
CA GLY A 386 -14.02 16.87 22.68
C GLY A 386 -13.67 18.37 22.65
N ASP A 387 -13.07 18.86 23.72
CA ASP A 387 -12.64 20.24 23.87
C ASP A 387 -11.19 20.52 23.37
N GLU A 388 -10.40 19.49 23.01
CA GLU A 388 -9.03 19.70 22.51
C GLU A 388 -9.00 20.57 21.24
N ILE A 389 -8.11 21.55 21.23
CA ILE A 389 -7.98 22.56 20.17
C ILE A 389 -6.93 22.08 19.14
N PRO A 390 -7.25 22.03 17.83
CA PRO A 390 -6.29 21.70 16.79
C PRO A 390 -5.13 22.70 16.69
N ILE A 391 -3.95 22.23 16.25
CA ILE A 391 -2.77 23.07 16.06
C ILE A 391 -2.91 23.99 14.84
N ASN A 392 -2.22 25.13 14.87
CA ASN A 392 -2.18 26.11 13.78
C ASN A 392 -0.80 26.29 13.12
N CYS A 393 0.28 25.80 13.74
CA CYS A 393 1.64 25.76 13.18
C CYS A 393 1.80 24.65 12.11
N ARG A 394 3.01 24.49 11.54
CA ARG A 394 3.36 23.29 10.76
C ARG A 394 3.63 22.15 11.77
N PRO A 395 3.15 20.92 11.55
CA PRO A 395 3.26 19.86 12.57
C PRO A 395 4.70 19.50 12.97
N ALA A 396 5.66 19.64 12.06
CA ALA A 396 7.07 19.39 12.35
C ALA A 396 7.77 20.48 13.17
N ASP A 397 7.16 21.66 13.35
CA ASP A 397 7.65 22.69 14.28
C ASP A 397 7.54 22.21 15.75
N LEU A 398 6.79 21.13 15.99
CA LEU A 398 6.59 20.50 17.30
C LEU A 398 7.49 19.26 17.52
N LEU A 399 8.44 19.00 16.60
CA LEU A 399 9.28 17.80 16.62
C LEU A 399 10.75 18.14 16.89
N GLU A 400 11.27 17.63 18.00
CA GLU A 400 12.69 17.71 18.34
C GLU A 400 13.58 16.91 17.37
N PRO A 401 14.81 17.38 17.06
CA PRO A 401 15.77 16.67 16.19
C PRO A 401 16.04 15.22 16.64
N ILE A 402 15.95 14.27 15.69
CA ILE A 402 15.93 12.83 16.00
C ILE A 402 17.28 12.13 15.77
N LEU A 403 18.11 12.60 14.82
CA LEU A 403 19.39 11.97 14.50
C LEU A 403 20.41 12.01 15.65
N PRO A 404 20.56 13.10 16.44
CA PRO A 404 21.47 13.12 17.59
C PRO A 404 21.09 12.14 18.71
N LYS A 405 19.82 11.69 18.72
CA LYS A 405 19.31 10.67 19.62
C LYS A 405 19.53 9.27 19.06
N VAL A 406 19.11 9.03 17.80
CA VAL A 406 19.28 7.76 17.08
C VAL A 406 20.74 7.30 17.03
N ARG A 407 21.70 8.22 16.82
CA ARG A 407 23.13 7.90 16.81
C ARG A 407 23.69 7.43 18.16
N LYS A 408 22.97 7.65 19.28
CA LYS A 408 23.35 7.20 20.63
C LYS A 408 22.64 5.91 21.04
N GLU A 409 21.42 5.69 20.56
CA GLU A 409 20.57 4.55 20.95
C GLU A 409 20.75 3.33 20.05
N LEU A 410 21.06 3.51 18.75
CA LEU A 410 21.27 2.40 17.83
C LEU A 410 22.56 1.64 18.19
N ASN A 411 22.49 0.31 18.32
CA ASN A 411 23.66 -0.54 18.54
C ASN A 411 24.67 -0.31 17.41
N GLN A 412 25.82 0.26 17.77
CA GLN A 412 26.91 0.62 16.85
C GLN A 412 27.47 -0.60 16.12
N GLU A 413 27.32 -1.81 16.67
CA GLU A 413 27.68 -3.02 15.96
C GLU A 413 26.82 -3.22 14.70
N LEU A 414 25.51 -2.91 14.73
CA LEU A 414 24.59 -3.14 13.60
C LEU A 414 24.76 -2.14 12.45
N VAL A 415 25.48 -1.04 12.68
CA VAL A 415 25.70 0.03 11.69
C VAL A 415 26.85 -0.33 10.76
N GLU A 416 26.60 -0.22 9.45
CA GLU A 416 27.64 -0.35 8.41
C GLU A 416 27.86 0.98 7.67
N LYS A 417 26.87 1.89 7.66
CA LYS A 417 26.95 3.18 6.95
C LYS A 417 26.06 4.25 7.59
N GLU A 418 26.34 5.51 7.25
CA GLU A 418 25.59 6.68 7.74
C GLU A 418 24.09 6.64 7.42
N GLU A 419 23.71 6.05 6.29
CA GLU A 419 22.31 5.88 5.88
C GLU A 419 21.52 4.89 6.75
N ASP A 420 22.18 4.05 7.55
CA ASP A 420 21.51 3.14 8.49
C ASP A 420 20.82 3.93 9.62
N TYR A 421 21.42 5.03 10.09
CA TYR A 421 20.78 5.92 11.08
C TYR A 421 19.49 6.55 10.52
N ILE A 422 19.50 6.96 9.25
CA ILE A 422 18.32 7.51 8.56
C ILE A 422 17.26 6.42 8.41
N THR A 423 17.66 5.23 8.00
CA THR A 423 16.79 4.05 7.82
C THR A 423 16.11 3.65 9.13
N TYR A 424 16.86 3.62 10.24
CA TYR A 424 16.33 3.37 11.59
C TYR A 424 15.42 4.51 12.08
N ALA A 425 15.80 5.78 11.91
CA ALA A 425 14.97 6.91 12.33
C ALA A 425 13.60 6.96 11.63
N LEU A 426 13.54 6.50 10.37
CA LEU A 426 12.30 6.32 9.61
C LEU A 426 11.50 5.10 10.08
N PHE A 427 12.17 3.95 10.28
CA PHE A 427 11.54 2.62 10.42
C PHE A 427 12.22 1.72 11.50
N PRO A 428 12.19 2.09 12.81
CA PRO A 428 13.12 1.51 13.81
C PRO A 428 13.15 -0.02 13.86
N GLU A 429 11.98 -0.66 14.05
CA GLU A 429 11.90 -2.11 14.22
C GLU A 429 12.16 -2.90 12.93
N ILE A 430 11.84 -2.30 11.78
CA ILE A 430 12.06 -2.92 10.47
C ILE A 430 13.54 -2.85 10.13
N ALA A 431 14.17 -1.71 10.42
CA ALA A 431 15.60 -1.48 10.23
C ALA A 431 16.43 -2.43 11.10
N LEU A 432 16.10 -2.62 12.38
CA LEU A 432 16.79 -3.61 13.24
C LEU A 432 16.70 -5.03 12.65
N LYS A 433 15.48 -5.49 12.35
CA LYS A 433 15.24 -6.81 11.74
C LYS A 433 15.95 -6.97 10.38
N PHE A 434 16.17 -5.87 9.65
CA PHE A 434 16.93 -5.85 8.40
C PHE A 434 18.46 -5.87 8.62
N PHE A 435 19.00 -5.06 9.53
CA PHE A 435 20.45 -5.04 9.84
C PHE A 435 20.93 -6.37 10.43
N GLU A 436 20.12 -6.99 11.30
CA GLU A 436 20.35 -8.33 11.83
C GLU A 436 20.48 -9.38 10.71
N ARG A 437 19.58 -9.33 9.71
CA ARG A 437 19.62 -10.19 8.52
C ARG A 437 20.71 -9.83 7.52
N ARG A 438 21.14 -8.56 7.45
CA ARG A 438 22.25 -8.13 6.58
C ARG A 438 23.58 -8.68 7.10
N LYS A 439 23.77 -8.69 8.42
CA LYS A 439 24.94 -9.28 9.09
C LYS A 439 24.92 -10.79 9.21
N ASN A 440 23.77 -11.33 9.61
CA ASN A 440 23.52 -12.76 9.69
C ASN A 440 22.49 -13.11 8.63
N PRO A 441 22.87 -13.12 7.33
CA PRO A 441 21.99 -13.64 6.30
C PRO A 441 21.60 -15.06 6.72
N PRO A 442 20.31 -15.43 6.67
CA PRO A 442 19.94 -16.79 6.94
C PRO A 442 20.76 -17.67 6.00
N LYS A 443 21.57 -18.57 6.57
CA LYS A 443 22.18 -19.66 5.78
C LYS A 443 21.07 -20.23 4.93
N GLU A 444 21.30 -20.40 3.63
CA GLU A 444 20.28 -20.89 2.73
C GLU A 444 19.64 -22.17 3.30
N GLU A 445 18.46 -22.01 3.91
CA GLU A 445 17.50 -23.08 3.96
C GLU A 445 17.19 -23.30 2.49
N ALA A 446 17.90 -24.27 1.91
CA ALA A 446 17.69 -24.69 0.55
C ALA A 446 16.21 -24.97 0.42
N VAL A 447 15.49 -24.04 -0.22
CA VAL A 447 14.07 -24.17 -0.48
C VAL A 447 13.96 -25.48 -1.21
N LYS A 448 13.43 -26.49 -0.53
CA LYS A 448 13.10 -27.75 -1.15
C LYS A 448 11.99 -27.43 -2.12
N GLU A 449 12.37 -27.12 -3.35
CA GLU A 449 11.56 -27.47 -4.49
C GLU A 449 11.20 -28.94 -4.30
N GLU A 450 9.97 -29.19 -3.89
CA GLU A 450 9.43 -30.53 -3.86
C GLU A 450 9.44 -31.03 -5.29
N LYS A 451 10.46 -31.81 -5.67
CA LYS A 451 10.63 -32.29 -7.06
C LYS A 451 9.38 -33.04 -7.55
N GLY A 452 8.73 -33.79 -6.65
CA GLY A 452 7.45 -34.45 -6.92
C GLY A 452 6.25 -33.53 -7.16
N ASN A 453 6.37 -32.22 -6.92
CA ASN A 453 5.35 -31.22 -7.25
C ASN A 453 5.57 -30.63 -8.66
N LYS A 454 6.82 -30.44 -9.11
CA LYS A 454 7.11 -30.11 -10.53
C LYS A 454 6.62 -31.21 -11.47
N GLU A 455 6.85 -32.47 -11.13
CA GLU A 455 6.40 -33.62 -11.91
C GLU A 455 4.86 -33.70 -11.98
N LYS A 456 4.17 -33.55 -10.85
CA LYS A 456 2.69 -33.49 -10.81
C LYS A 456 2.11 -32.31 -11.59
N ILE A 457 2.73 -31.12 -11.51
CA ILE A 457 2.26 -29.93 -12.21
C ILE A 457 2.52 -30.02 -13.73
N SER A 458 3.59 -30.68 -14.17
CA SER A 458 3.79 -31.01 -15.61
C SER A 458 2.69 -31.94 -16.10
N LEU A 459 2.50 -33.08 -15.41
CA LEU A 459 1.50 -34.09 -15.77
C LEU A 459 0.07 -33.50 -15.82
N LEU A 460 -0.29 -32.64 -14.86
CA LEU A 460 -1.57 -31.95 -14.86
C LEU A 460 -1.71 -30.96 -16.02
N LYS A 461 -0.68 -30.18 -16.35
CA LYS A 461 -0.70 -29.27 -17.51
C LYS A 461 -0.85 -30.03 -18.82
N GLU A 462 -0.11 -31.11 -19.00
CA GLU A 462 -0.20 -32.00 -20.17
C GLU A 462 -1.62 -32.57 -20.33
N ILE A 463 -2.26 -32.99 -19.23
CA ILE A 463 -3.66 -33.46 -19.23
C ILE A 463 -4.64 -32.33 -19.57
N PHE A 464 -4.44 -31.11 -19.08
CA PHE A 464 -5.31 -29.96 -19.40
C PHE A 464 -5.16 -29.51 -20.86
N GLU A 465 -3.94 -29.41 -21.38
CA GLU A 465 -3.69 -29.10 -22.80
C GLU A 465 -4.30 -30.18 -23.71
N LEU A 466 -4.22 -31.46 -23.32
CA LEU A 466 -4.91 -32.55 -24.03
C LEU A 466 -6.43 -32.42 -23.98
N ALA A 467 -7.01 -32.05 -22.84
CA ALA A 467 -8.46 -31.89 -22.69
C ALA A 467 -9.00 -30.76 -23.57
N GLU A 468 -8.36 -29.58 -23.57
CA GLU A 468 -8.73 -28.46 -24.44
C GLU A 468 -8.54 -28.78 -25.91
N LYS A 469 -7.36 -29.28 -26.30
CA LYS A 469 -6.97 -29.54 -27.70
C LYS A 469 -7.92 -30.49 -28.43
N PHE A 470 -8.50 -31.45 -27.73
CA PHE A 470 -9.45 -32.42 -28.29
C PHE A 470 -10.92 -32.10 -27.96
N ASN A 471 -11.21 -30.96 -27.33
CA ASN A 471 -12.56 -30.57 -26.87
C ASN A 471 -13.22 -31.64 -25.95
N ILE A 472 -12.37 -32.35 -25.19
CA ILE A 472 -12.72 -33.48 -24.35
C ILE A 472 -13.29 -32.95 -23.03
N THR A 473 -14.63 -32.92 -22.91
CA THR A 473 -15.31 -32.65 -21.63
C THR A 473 -15.29 -33.87 -20.69
N SER A 474 -14.23 -34.68 -20.78
CA SER A 474 -14.43 -36.14 -20.96
C SER A 474 -13.23 -37.03 -20.63
N LEU A 475 -12.77 -37.00 -19.38
CA LEU A 475 -11.67 -37.85 -18.92
C LEU A 475 -12.05 -39.35 -18.85
N GLU A 476 -11.05 -40.23 -18.93
CA GLU A 476 -11.18 -41.64 -18.53
C GLU A 476 -10.12 -41.93 -17.44
N TRP A 477 -10.55 -42.40 -16.27
CA TRP A 477 -9.69 -42.64 -15.10
C TRP A 477 -9.95 -44.03 -14.52
N GLN A 478 -8.87 -44.73 -14.14
CA GLN A 478 -8.94 -46.04 -13.48
C GLN A 478 -8.44 -45.95 -12.05
N TYR A 479 -9.27 -46.35 -11.07
CA TYR A 479 -8.93 -46.32 -9.64
C TYR A 479 -9.56 -47.51 -8.92
N GLU A 480 -8.77 -48.20 -8.09
CA GLU A 480 -9.20 -49.34 -7.25
C GLU A 480 -10.11 -50.36 -7.98
N GLY A 481 -9.76 -50.70 -9.22
CA GLY A 481 -10.46 -51.71 -10.03
C GLY A 481 -11.61 -51.19 -10.91
N ASN A 482 -12.08 -49.96 -10.72
CA ASN A 482 -13.14 -49.35 -11.53
C ASN A 482 -12.56 -48.48 -12.65
N VAL A 483 -13.22 -48.47 -13.82
CA VAL A 483 -12.92 -47.58 -14.95
C VAL A 483 -14.07 -46.59 -15.11
N ILE A 484 -13.79 -45.30 -14.94
CA ILE A 484 -14.74 -44.21 -15.15
C ILE A 484 -14.42 -43.58 -16.50
N ARG A 485 -15.29 -43.75 -17.50
CA ARG A 485 -15.17 -43.11 -18.82
C ARG A 485 -16.20 -42.01 -18.97
N ILE A 486 -15.78 -40.89 -19.55
CA ILE A 486 -16.64 -39.77 -19.93
C ILE A 486 -16.43 -39.49 -21.42
N THR A 487 -17.47 -39.14 -22.18
CA THR A 487 -17.36 -38.70 -23.59
C THR A 487 -18.51 -37.75 -23.94
N ARG A 488 -18.25 -36.63 -24.62
CA ARG A 488 -19.32 -35.74 -25.09
C ARG A 488 -20.00 -36.37 -26.31
N GLY A 489 -21.23 -36.85 -26.13
CA GLY A 489 -22.06 -37.34 -27.24
C GLY A 489 -22.36 -38.84 -27.26
N GLY A 490 -22.38 -39.54 -26.13
CA GLY A 490 -22.98 -40.89 -26.06
C GLY A 490 -22.62 -41.71 -24.83
N ILE A 491 -23.64 -42.15 -24.07
CA ILE A 491 -23.55 -43.15 -22.99
C ILE A 491 -24.74 -44.10 -23.16
N SER A 492 -24.53 -45.41 -23.33
CA SER A 492 -25.58 -46.45 -23.31
C SER A 492 -25.03 -47.89 -23.33
N PRO A 493 -25.82 -48.94 -22.96
CA PRO A 493 -25.40 -49.84 -21.89
C PRO A 493 -25.63 -51.36 -22.17
N VAL A 494 -25.63 -52.20 -21.12
CA VAL A 494 -26.12 -53.60 -21.17
C VAL A 494 -27.04 -53.90 -19.95
N PRO A 495 -28.26 -54.47 -20.15
CA PRO A 495 -29.24 -54.86 -19.09
C PRO A 495 -29.04 -56.33 -18.62
N THR A 496 -29.81 -56.98 -17.72
CA THR A 496 -31.18 -56.84 -17.17
C THR A 496 -31.17 -56.82 -15.60
N VAL A 497 -32.12 -57.20 -14.72
CA VAL A 497 -33.31 -58.11 -14.65
C VAL A 497 -34.50 -57.40 -13.93
N ASN A 498 -35.68 -58.02 -13.86
CA ASN A 498 -36.98 -57.40 -13.50
C ASN A 498 -37.44 -57.52 -12.01
N PRO A 499 -38.41 -56.67 -11.57
CA PRO A 499 -38.93 -56.59 -10.19
C PRO A 499 -40.25 -57.38 -9.94
N PRO A 500 -40.74 -57.40 -8.68
CA PRO A 500 -42.13 -56.95 -8.43
C PRO A 500 -42.21 -56.00 -7.17
N PRO A 501 -43.35 -55.81 -6.44
CA PRO A 501 -44.00 -54.49 -6.36
C PRO A 501 -43.94 -53.82 -4.97
N ALA A 502 -44.55 -52.64 -4.86
CA ALA A 502 -44.48 -51.77 -3.68
C ALA A 502 -45.33 -52.24 -2.47
N THR A 503 -44.83 -51.94 -1.28
CA THR A 503 -45.58 -51.92 -0.01
C THR A 503 -45.08 -50.79 0.87
N GLU A 504 -45.97 -50.17 1.65
CA GLU A 504 -45.64 -49.15 2.63
C GLU A 504 -45.01 -49.79 3.89
N SER A 505 -43.94 -49.21 4.44
CA SER A 505 -43.77 -49.10 5.91
C SER A 505 -42.55 -48.27 6.35
N GLN A 506 -42.74 -47.67 7.52
CA GLN A 506 -41.84 -46.83 8.31
C GLN A 506 -40.40 -47.38 8.48
N THR A 507 -39.39 -46.51 8.43
CA THR A 507 -38.01 -46.81 8.87
C THR A 507 -37.58 -45.93 10.05
N LYS A 508 -37.09 -46.57 11.12
CA LYS A 508 -36.32 -45.90 12.18
C LYS A 508 -34.87 -45.71 11.70
N VAL A 509 -34.24 -44.62 12.11
CA VAL A 509 -32.81 -44.36 11.86
C VAL A 509 -31.96 -44.89 13.02
N GLN A 510 -30.85 -45.57 12.71
CA GLN A 510 -29.79 -45.95 13.65
C GLN A 510 -28.42 -45.66 13.02
N LYS A 511 -27.42 -45.31 13.84
CA LYS A 511 -26.14 -44.68 13.42
C LYS A 511 -24.99 -45.68 13.17
N SER A 512 -23.94 -45.14 12.53
CA SER A 512 -22.49 -45.39 12.71
C SER A 512 -21.76 -46.01 11.50
N PRO A 513 -20.43 -45.83 11.34
CA PRO A 513 -19.48 -45.08 12.19
C PRO A 513 -18.74 -43.91 11.49
N GLU A 514 -17.92 -43.17 12.26
CA GLU A 514 -17.03 -42.08 11.80
C GLU A 514 -15.55 -42.53 11.75
N VAL A 515 -14.68 -41.75 11.10
CA VAL A 515 -13.22 -41.98 11.00
C VAL A 515 -12.45 -40.80 11.62
N ILE A 516 -11.32 -41.08 12.28
CA ILE A 516 -10.60 -40.18 13.19
C ILE A 516 -9.39 -39.52 12.49
N PRO A 517 -9.20 -38.19 12.58
CA PRO A 517 -7.93 -37.51 12.28
C PRO A 517 -7.05 -37.31 13.53
N THR A 518 -5.73 -37.24 13.34
CA THR A 518 -4.72 -37.07 14.42
C THR A 518 -4.36 -35.61 14.72
N PRO A 519 -3.92 -35.26 15.94
CA PRO A 519 -3.66 -33.88 16.36
C PRO A 519 -2.20 -33.41 16.15
N PRO A 520 -1.98 -32.08 16.02
CA PRO A 520 -0.65 -31.45 16.08
C PRO A 520 -0.05 -31.43 17.52
N PRO A 521 1.26 -31.16 17.69
CA PRO A 521 1.94 -31.27 18.98
C PRO A 521 1.54 -30.17 19.99
N SER A 522 1.33 -30.57 21.24
CA SER A 522 0.94 -29.67 22.33
C SER A 522 2.14 -29.03 23.04
N VAL A 523 2.08 -27.71 23.22
CA VAL A 523 2.82 -27.03 24.29
C VAL A 523 2.15 -27.38 25.61
N LYS A 524 2.91 -27.76 26.64
CA LYS A 524 2.35 -28.12 27.95
C LYS A 524 1.91 -26.89 28.72
N GLU A 525 0.61 -26.75 28.95
CA GLU A 525 0.08 -25.88 30.00
C GLU A 525 0.24 -26.54 31.37
N GLU A 526 1.00 -25.92 32.27
CA GLU A 526 0.96 -26.28 33.69
C GLU A 526 -0.27 -25.66 34.35
N LYS A 527 -1.37 -26.42 34.42
CA LYS A 527 -2.55 -26.02 35.18
C LYS A 527 -2.25 -25.98 36.67
N LYS A 528 -2.09 -24.77 37.21
CA LYS A 528 -2.26 -24.52 38.65
C LYS A 528 -3.75 -24.42 38.96
N GLU A 529 -4.22 -25.23 39.89
CA GLU A 529 -5.58 -25.12 40.42
C GLU A 529 -5.77 -23.77 41.12
N VAL A 530 -6.84 -23.06 40.77
CA VAL A 530 -7.30 -21.87 41.48
C VAL A 530 -8.64 -22.24 42.12
N LYS A 531 -8.76 -22.01 43.43
CA LYS A 531 -9.97 -22.34 44.19
C LYS A 531 -11.14 -21.43 43.81
N GLU A 532 -12.35 -21.93 44.04
CA GLU A 532 -13.59 -21.24 43.71
C GLU A 532 -13.71 -19.86 44.38
N GLY A 533 -14.18 -18.91 43.58
CA GLY A 533 -14.41 -17.52 43.95
C GLY A 533 -14.84 -16.77 42.69
N THR A 534 -16.15 -16.74 42.43
CA THR A 534 -16.73 -16.22 41.18
C THR A 534 -16.59 -14.71 41.09
N LYS A 535 -15.45 -14.27 40.55
CA LYS A 535 -15.29 -12.97 39.92
C LYS A 535 -15.63 -13.11 38.45
N GLU A 536 -16.52 -12.26 37.93
CA GLU A 536 -16.75 -12.18 36.50
C GLU A 536 -15.56 -11.49 35.83
N TYR A 537 -14.80 -12.24 35.05
CA TYR A 537 -13.70 -11.71 34.26
C TYR A 537 -14.18 -11.47 32.82
N GLU A 538 -14.10 -10.22 32.36
CA GLU A 538 -14.35 -9.86 30.97
C GLU A 538 -13.10 -10.13 30.11
N GLU A 539 -13.32 -10.44 28.84
CA GLU A 539 -12.24 -10.68 27.86
C GLU A 539 -12.03 -9.44 26.97
N ILE A 540 -10.89 -8.77 27.09
CA ILE A 540 -10.51 -7.71 26.15
C ILE A 540 -9.90 -8.38 24.92
N LYS A 541 -10.61 -8.28 23.79
CA LYS A 541 -10.31 -8.98 22.53
C LYS A 541 -9.75 -8.07 21.47
N SER A 542 -8.88 -8.62 20.61
CA SER A 542 -8.33 -7.89 19.48
C SER A 542 -9.44 -7.49 18.49
N PRO A 543 -9.58 -6.19 18.15
CA PRO A 543 -10.58 -5.73 17.20
C PRO A 543 -10.14 -5.88 15.73
N MET A 544 -8.96 -6.45 15.47
CA MET A 544 -8.34 -6.59 14.14
C MET A 544 -7.30 -7.73 14.13
N VAL A 545 -6.82 -8.11 12.94
CA VAL A 545 -5.62 -8.94 12.78
C VAL A 545 -4.39 -8.01 12.78
N GLY A 546 -3.26 -8.44 13.34
CA GLY A 546 -2.02 -7.66 13.34
C GLY A 546 -0.92 -8.24 14.24
N THR A 547 0.08 -7.42 14.55
CA THR A 547 1.14 -7.77 15.52
C THR A 547 0.91 -7.02 16.83
N PHE A 548 0.79 -7.74 17.95
CA PHE A 548 0.62 -7.16 19.28
C PHE A 548 1.94 -6.63 19.83
N TYR A 549 1.93 -5.40 20.35
CA TYR A 549 3.03 -4.81 21.10
C TYR A 549 2.52 -4.32 22.46
N SER A 550 3.13 -4.84 23.52
CA SER A 550 2.87 -4.45 24.91
C SER A 550 3.48 -3.09 25.28
N ARG A 551 4.32 -2.52 24.42
CA ARG A 551 5.13 -1.31 24.63
C ARG A 551 4.87 -0.29 23.51
N PRO A 552 5.02 1.01 23.75
CA PRO A 552 4.90 2.03 22.71
C PRO A 552 6.14 2.12 21.79
N LYS A 553 7.30 1.60 22.25
CA LYS A 553 8.61 1.55 21.57
C LYS A 553 9.42 0.37 22.16
N PRO A 554 10.41 -0.21 21.45
CA PRO A 554 11.17 -1.37 21.94
C PRO A 554 11.74 -1.20 23.37
N ASP A 555 12.38 -0.06 23.64
CA ASP A 555 13.08 0.25 24.90
C ASP A 555 12.17 0.84 25.99
N ALA A 556 10.87 1.03 25.69
CA ALA A 556 9.91 1.54 26.64
C ALA A 556 9.40 0.44 27.60
N PRO A 557 8.96 0.80 28.82
CA PRO A 557 8.24 -0.15 29.67
C PRO A 557 6.91 -0.58 29.03
N PRO A 558 6.36 -1.75 29.40
CA PRO A 558 5.00 -2.14 29.02
C PRO A 558 3.96 -1.10 29.45
N LEU A 559 2.96 -0.90 28.60
CA LEU A 559 1.86 0.06 28.76
C LEU A 559 1.00 -0.24 30.00
N VAL A 560 0.79 -1.53 30.29
CA VAL A 560 0.15 -2.04 31.50
C VAL A 560 0.82 -3.34 31.97
N LYS A 561 0.63 -3.69 33.25
CA LYS A 561 1.15 -4.91 33.86
C LYS A 561 0.04 -5.78 34.45
N LYS A 562 0.32 -7.08 34.58
CA LYS A 562 -0.54 -8.02 35.32
C LYS A 562 -0.71 -7.54 36.78
N GLY A 563 -1.96 -7.37 37.19
CA GLY A 563 -2.35 -6.86 38.50
C GLY A 563 -2.59 -5.34 38.58
N GLU A 564 -2.34 -4.59 37.50
CA GLU A 564 -2.53 -3.14 37.43
C GLU A 564 -4.02 -2.77 37.32
N ILE A 565 -4.42 -1.66 37.96
CA ILE A 565 -5.75 -1.06 37.80
C ILE A 565 -5.64 0.01 36.71
N VAL A 566 -6.57 -0.04 35.76
CA VAL A 566 -6.64 0.85 34.60
C VAL A 566 -7.96 1.62 34.60
N GLU A 567 -7.91 2.86 34.14
CA GLU A 567 -9.07 3.76 34.03
C GLU A 567 -9.59 3.82 32.58
N PRO A 568 -10.86 4.22 32.34
CA PRO A 568 -11.41 4.30 30.98
C PRO A 568 -10.58 5.22 30.07
N GLY A 569 -10.28 4.77 28.86
CA GLY A 569 -9.41 5.47 27.91
C GLY A 569 -7.90 5.23 28.11
N GLN A 570 -7.47 4.49 29.13
CA GLN A 570 -6.06 4.10 29.27
C GLN A 570 -5.67 3.07 28.20
N VAL A 571 -4.56 3.33 27.49
CA VAL A 571 -4.01 2.43 26.47
C VAL A 571 -3.39 1.19 27.11
N LEU A 572 -3.78 0.01 26.63
CA LEU A 572 -3.36 -1.30 27.13
C LEU A 572 -2.28 -1.96 26.25
N CYS A 573 -2.41 -1.84 24.94
CA CYS A 573 -1.42 -2.28 23.96
C CYS A 573 -1.50 -1.50 22.65
N LEU A 574 -0.52 -1.69 21.78
CA LEU A 574 -0.59 -1.35 20.36
C LEU A 574 -0.81 -2.62 19.52
N ILE A 575 -1.45 -2.47 18.36
CA ILE A 575 -1.48 -3.48 17.31
C ILE A 575 -0.99 -2.85 15.99
N GLU A 576 0.15 -3.34 15.47
CA GLU A 576 0.55 -3.01 14.09
C GLU A 576 -0.36 -3.78 13.13
N ALA A 577 -1.33 -3.10 12.55
CA ALA A 577 -2.17 -3.61 11.48
C ALA A 577 -1.91 -2.77 10.22
N MET A 578 -1.49 -3.41 9.14
CA MET A 578 -1.21 -2.77 7.85
C MET A 578 -0.30 -1.52 7.93
N LYS A 579 0.73 -1.56 8.79
CA LYS A 579 1.71 -0.49 9.05
C LYS A 579 1.17 0.75 9.82
N LEU A 580 -0.05 0.68 10.35
CA LEU A 580 -0.56 1.63 11.36
C LEU A 580 -0.52 1.00 12.76
N MET A 581 -0.32 1.83 13.78
CA MET A 581 -0.16 1.41 15.19
C MET A 581 -1.41 1.77 15.98
N ASN A 582 -2.31 0.80 16.09
CA ASN A 582 -3.65 1.00 16.66
C ASN A 582 -3.60 0.85 18.18
N GLU A 583 -3.93 1.91 18.91
CA GLU A 583 -4.04 1.90 20.37
C GLU A 583 -5.32 1.18 20.82
N ILE A 584 -5.17 0.20 21.73
CA ILE A 584 -6.29 -0.51 22.35
C ILE A 584 -6.53 0.09 23.74
N GLU A 585 -7.57 0.92 23.86
CA GLU A 585 -7.96 1.61 25.10
C GLU A 585 -8.89 0.72 25.97
N ALA A 586 -8.87 0.89 27.29
CA ALA A 586 -9.84 0.28 28.19
C ALA A 586 -11.22 0.96 28.08
N GLU A 587 -12.29 0.20 27.80
CA GLU A 587 -13.67 0.76 27.75
C GLU A 587 -14.25 1.08 29.13
N LYS A 588 -13.70 0.50 30.20
CA LYS A 588 -14.18 0.58 31.57
C LYS A 588 -13.02 0.71 32.56
N ARG A 589 -13.35 1.09 33.78
CA ARG A 589 -12.47 0.96 34.94
C ARG A 589 -12.38 -0.50 35.38
N GLY A 590 -11.18 -0.95 35.73
CA GLY A 590 -10.98 -2.33 36.18
C GLY A 590 -9.52 -2.71 36.33
N LYS A 591 -9.25 -3.99 36.49
CA LYS A 591 -7.93 -4.55 36.78
C LYS A 591 -7.52 -5.54 35.70
N ILE A 592 -6.28 -5.43 35.21
CA ILE A 592 -5.67 -6.42 34.31
C ILE A 592 -5.34 -7.67 35.13
N VAL A 593 -6.11 -8.74 34.95
CA VAL A 593 -5.97 -10.01 35.66
C VAL A 593 -4.90 -10.87 35.00
N ASP A 594 -4.83 -10.88 33.67
CA ASP A 594 -3.76 -11.54 32.93
C ASP A 594 -3.51 -10.92 31.56
N ILE A 595 -2.34 -11.19 30.99
CA ILE A 595 -1.95 -10.80 29.62
C ILE A 595 -1.65 -12.09 28.85
N LEU A 596 -2.49 -12.43 27.88
CA LEU A 596 -2.48 -13.74 27.21
C LEU A 596 -1.60 -13.81 25.95
N VAL A 597 -1.02 -12.67 25.55
CA VAL A 597 -0.27 -12.50 24.30
C VAL A 597 1.12 -11.92 24.58
N LYS A 598 2.13 -12.41 23.86
CA LYS A 598 3.53 -11.98 23.98
C LYS A 598 3.82 -10.76 23.10
N ASP A 599 4.80 -9.97 23.52
CA ASP A 599 5.32 -8.84 22.75
C ASP A 599 5.85 -9.31 21.38
N GLY A 600 5.43 -8.63 20.29
CA GLY A 600 5.78 -9.01 18.92
C GLY A 600 5.03 -10.22 18.36
N GLN A 601 4.03 -10.75 19.06
CA GLN A 601 3.25 -11.91 18.61
C GLN A 601 2.14 -11.50 17.62
N PRO A 602 1.94 -12.23 16.50
CA PRO A 602 0.75 -12.10 15.67
C PRO A 602 -0.53 -12.42 16.44
N VAL A 603 -1.60 -11.67 16.19
CA VAL A 603 -2.92 -11.85 16.80
C VAL A 603 -4.04 -11.86 15.75
N GLU A 604 -5.06 -12.68 15.99
CA GLU A 604 -6.27 -12.76 15.15
C GLU A 604 -7.41 -11.86 15.65
N PHE A 605 -8.33 -11.50 14.74
CA PHE A 605 -9.57 -10.82 15.11
C PHE A 605 -10.39 -11.65 16.11
N GLY A 606 -10.79 -11.02 17.21
CA GLY A 606 -11.54 -11.68 18.28
C GLY A 606 -10.69 -12.49 19.27
N GLN A 607 -9.37 -12.60 19.07
CA GLN A 607 -8.47 -13.25 20.03
C GLN A 607 -8.41 -12.46 21.35
N THR A 608 -8.53 -13.15 22.48
CA THR A 608 -8.41 -12.53 23.81
C THR A 608 -6.97 -12.10 24.08
N LEU A 609 -6.78 -10.81 24.36
CA LEU A 609 -5.50 -10.18 24.67
C LEU A 609 -5.27 -10.11 26.19
N PHE A 610 -6.30 -9.70 26.92
CA PHE A 610 -6.27 -9.54 28.37
C PHE A 610 -7.49 -10.19 29.03
N LEU A 611 -7.29 -10.72 30.23
CA LEU A 611 -8.36 -10.98 31.19
C LEU A 611 -8.52 -9.75 32.09
N PHE A 612 -9.75 -9.29 32.29
CA PHE A 612 -10.06 -8.01 32.94
C PHE A 612 -11.12 -8.20 34.03
N GLU A 613 -10.91 -7.62 35.20
CA GLU A 613 -11.88 -7.57 36.30
C GLU A 613 -12.43 -6.14 36.42
N PRO A 614 -13.70 -5.85 36.05
CA PRO A 614 -14.31 -4.53 36.24
C PRO A 614 -14.32 -4.08 37.71
N LEU A 615 -14.18 -2.76 37.98
CA LEU A 615 -14.10 -2.17 39.33
C LEU A 615 -14.89 -0.86 39.50
#